data_AF-A0A8T7KFT7-F1
#
_entry.id   AF-A0A8T7KFT7-F1
#
_cell.length_a   1.000
_cell.length_b   1.000
_cell.length_c   1.000
_cell.angle_alpha   90.00
_cell.angle_beta   90.00
_cell.angle_gamma   90.00
#
_symmetry.space_group_name_H-M   'P 1'
#
loop_
_entity.id
_entity.type
_entity.pdbx_description
1 polymer ?
#
loop_
_entity_poly.entity_id
_entity_poly.type
_entity_poly.pdbx_seq_one_letter_code
_entity_poly.pdbx_strand_id
1 'polypeptide(L)'
;MERWSARYQMRWNKDAVNPKTVWQILYQLLARVGIKLTNTPPKPQSSAINNFYPDFTINPGTPGDTAVRRLLSFVPDGLVFRGQEAFTKNPLPDEQSSYQYGTDHKILKGEYSQITTTTRARAIGQDENGNRIVQQAFSPDLSGLGIDILEQVYDPNLQTTTRTQERADAILRTEAQKAQGGQINIPTNVGQELLDVITITDARCHISQENYRVLAIQTALDRRQGIYTQHLVLCAQ
;
A
#
# COMPACT_ATOMS: atom_id res chain seq x y z
N MET A 1 -0.70 2.55 17.94
CA MET A 1 0.42 1.58 18.00
C MET A 1 1.58 2.05 18.88
N GLU A 2 1.94 3.33 18.87
CA GLU A 2 3.07 3.88 19.65
C GLU A 2 3.00 3.63 21.17
N ARG A 3 1.79 3.45 21.72
CA ARG A 3 1.59 3.19 23.16
C ARG A 3 1.82 1.72 23.58
N TRP A 4 2.07 0.82 22.62
CA TRP A 4 2.30 -0.59 22.92
C TRP A 4 3.71 -1.02 22.50
N SER A 5 4.42 -1.68 23.41
CA SER A 5 5.70 -2.33 23.17
C SER A 5 5.67 -3.78 23.69
N ALA A 6 6.45 -4.64 23.06
CA ALA A 6 6.54 -6.03 23.46
C ALA A 6 7.20 -6.15 24.85
N ARG A 7 6.49 -6.71 25.83
CA ARG A 7 7.03 -6.94 27.19
C ARG A 7 7.93 -8.18 27.28
N TYR A 8 7.74 -9.12 26.37
CA TYR A 8 8.47 -10.38 26.29
C TYR A 8 8.69 -10.74 24.82
N GLN A 9 9.63 -11.65 24.56
CA GLN A 9 9.90 -12.09 23.20
C GLN A 9 8.69 -12.87 22.66
N MET A 10 8.17 -12.43 21.52
CA MET A 10 7.11 -13.13 20.81
C MET A 10 7.69 -13.74 19.55
N ARG A 11 7.47 -15.03 19.35
CA ARG A 11 7.90 -15.73 18.14
C ARG A 11 6.74 -16.53 17.56
N TRP A 12 6.60 -16.45 16.25
CA TRP A 12 5.65 -17.22 15.46
C TRP A 12 6.42 -18.11 14.50
N ASN A 13 5.87 -19.29 14.19
CA ASN A 13 6.38 -20.22 13.18
C ASN A 13 7.84 -20.67 13.39
N LYS A 14 8.28 -20.77 14.65
CA LYS A 14 9.55 -21.42 14.98
C LYS A 14 9.58 -22.87 14.48
N ASP A 15 8.46 -23.57 14.64
CA ASP A 15 8.27 -24.97 14.29
C ASP A 15 7.03 -25.10 13.39
N ALA A 16 6.92 -26.20 12.64
CA ALA A 16 5.81 -26.44 11.70
C ALA A 16 4.45 -26.76 12.37
N VAL A 17 4.33 -26.58 13.68
CA VAL A 17 3.10 -26.89 14.43
C VAL A 17 2.16 -25.69 14.42
N ASN A 18 1.05 -25.81 13.68
CA ASN A 18 0.01 -24.78 13.53
C ASN A 18 0.56 -23.41 13.06
N PRO A 19 1.22 -23.38 11.88
CA PRO A 19 1.87 -22.17 11.39
C PRO A 19 0.83 -21.08 11.13
N LYS A 20 1.20 -19.84 11.43
CA LYS A 20 0.39 -18.64 11.29
C LYS A 20 0.76 -17.86 10.04
N THR A 21 -0.26 -17.47 9.29
CA THR A 21 -0.08 -16.61 8.12
C THR A 21 0.28 -15.19 8.55
N VAL A 22 0.81 -14.39 7.63
CA VAL A 22 1.02 -12.94 7.87
C VAL A 22 -0.25 -12.27 8.38
N TRP A 23 -1.41 -12.55 7.78
CA TRP A 23 -2.70 -12.01 8.21
C TRP A 23 -3.04 -12.39 9.66
N GLN A 24 -2.82 -13.65 10.05
CA GLN A 24 -3.10 -14.13 11.41
C GLN A 24 -2.15 -13.51 12.45
N ILE A 25 -0.87 -13.34 12.12
CA ILE A 25 0.09 -12.65 13.00
C ILE A 25 -0.33 -11.18 13.15
N LEU A 26 -0.74 -10.53 12.05
CA LEU A 26 -1.22 -9.15 12.06
C LEU A 26 -2.47 -8.99 12.93
N TYR A 27 -3.42 -9.92 12.82
CA TYR A 27 -4.61 -9.97 13.68
C TYR A 27 -4.22 -10.01 15.17
N GLN A 28 -3.29 -10.89 15.55
CA GLN A 28 -2.85 -11.03 16.94
C GLN A 28 -2.11 -9.78 17.45
N LEU A 29 -1.35 -9.10 16.60
CA LEU A 29 -0.67 -7.85 16.97
C LEU A 29 -1.66 -6.71 17.16
N LEU A 30 -2.61 -6.55 16.25
CA LEU A 30 -3.63 -5.49 16.33
C LEU A 30 -4.56 -5.68 17.53
N ALA A 31 -4.92 -6.93 17.85
CA ALA A 31 -5.74 -7.26 19.01
C ALA A 31 -5.12 -6.80 20.34
N ARG A 32 -3.78 -6.74 20.45
CA ARG A 32 -3.09 -6.25 21.67
C ARG A 32 -3.27 -4.75 21.92
N VAL A 33 -3.63 -4.00 20.89
CA VAL A 33 -3.92 -2.56 20.96
C VAL A 33 -5.44 -2.30 20.89
N GLY A 34 -6.25 -3.35 20.87
CA GLY A 34 -7.71 -3.26 20.78
C GLY A 34 -8.23 -2.87 19.39
N ILE A 35 -7.42 -3.03 18.34
CA ILE A 35 -7.83 -2.74 16.96
C ILE A 35 -8.33 -4.04 16.33
N LYS A 36 -9.54 -4.02 15.80
CA LYS A 36 -10.13 -5.18 15.12
C LYS A 36 -9.68 -5.22 13.66
N LEU A 37 -8.96 -6.27 13.28
CA LEU A 37 -8.63 -6.53 11.87
C LEU A 37 -9.80 -7.25 11.20
N THR A 38 -10.33 -6.68 10.12
CA THR A 38 -11.43 -7.24 9.33
C THR A 38 -11.20 -6.96 7.85
N ASN A 39 -11.54 -7.92 7.00
CA ASN A 39 -11.58 -7.76 5.55
C ASN A 39 -13.01 -7.93 5.02
N THR A 40 -14.00 -7.57 5.85
CA THR A 40 -15.42 -7.54 5.49
C THR A 40 -15.88 -6.08 5.40
N PRO A 41 -16.43 -5.62 4.27
CA PRO A 41 -16.60 -6.35 3.00
C PRO A 41 -15.26 -6.68 2.31
N PRO A 42 -15.21 -7.70 1.43
CA PRO A 42 -13.99 -8.13 0.75
C PRO A 42 -13.26 -6.97 0.08
N LYS A 43 -11.96 -6.84 0.35
CA LYS A 43 -11.02 -5.93 -0.33
C LYS A 43 -9.93 -6.77 -0.99
N PRO A 44 -9.32 -6.32 -2.11
CA PRO A 44 -8.23 -7.04 -2.75
C PRO A 44 -7.10 -7.33 -1.76
N GLN A 45 -6.70 -8.60 -1.65
CA GLN A 45 -5.60 -9.05 -0.80
C GLN A 45 -4.63 -9.86 -1.66
N SER A 46 -3.34 -9.82 -1.35
CA SER A 46 -2.39 -10.67 -2.06
C SER A 46 -2.54 -12.14 -1.65
N SER A 47 -2.09 -13.03 -2.54
CA SER A 47 -1.89 -14.45 -2.20
C SER A 47 -0.91 -14.62 -1.02
N ALA A 48 0.11 -13.76 -0.93
CA ALA A 48 1.16 -13.80 0.08
C ALA A 48 0.62 -13.54 1.49
N ILE A 49 -0.30 -12.59 1.71
CA ILE A 49 -0.82 -12.31 3.06
C ILE A 49 -1.56 -13.50 3.67
N ASN A 50 -2.17 -14.32 2.81
CA ASN A 50 -2.97 -15.47 3.19
C ASN A 50 -2.18 -16.79 3.18
N ASN A 51 -1.06 -16.89 2.48
CA ASN A 51 -0.33 -18.15 2.28
C ASN A 51 1.16 -18.09 2.65
N PHE A 52 1.66 -16.96 3.14
CA PHE A 52 3.03 -16.83 3.62
C PHE A 52 3.10 -17.01 5.14
N TYR A 53 4.02 -17.87 5.58
CA TYR A 53 4.19 -18.28 6.97
C TYR A 53 5.61 -17.93 7.45
N PRO A 54 5.91 -16.64 7.70
CA PRO A 54 7.26 -16.23 8.11
C PRO A 54 7.59 -16.70 9.53
N ASP A 55 8.83 -17.14 9.77
CA ASP A 55 9.37 -17.18 11.14
C ASP A 55 9.59 -15.74 11.61
N PHE A 56 8.71 -15.27 12.48
CA PHE A 56 8.66 -13.87 12.89
C PHE A 56 8.93 -13.74 14.37
N THR A 57 9.95 -12.95 14.74
CA THR A 57 10.35 -12.78 16.14
C THR A 57 10.37 -11.31 16.53
N ILE A 58 9.55 -10.89 17.48
CA ILE A 58 9.56 -9.56 18.09
C ILE A 58 10.33 -9.64 19.41
N ASN A 59 11.37 -8.81 19.53
CA ASN A 59 12.17 -8.73 20.75
C ASN A 59 11.49 -7.83 21.79
N PRO A 60 11.74 -8.07 23.09
CA PRO A 60 11.28 -7.17 24.15
C PRO A 60 11.70 -5.72 23.87
N GLY A 61 10.81 -4.76 24.18
CA GLY A 61 11.02 -3.34 23.93
C GLY A 61 10.70 -2.86 22.51
N THR A 62 10.49 -3.77 21.54
CA THR A 62 10.10 -3.37 20.17
C THR A 62 8.71 -2.73 20.20
N PRO A 63 8.52 -1.52 19.62
CA PRO A 63 7.22 -0.88 19.55
C PRO A 63 6.34 -1.53 18.47
N GLY A 64 5.02 -1.49 18.67
CA GLY A 64 4.06 -2.21 17.84
C GLY A 64 4.00 -1.77 16.38
N ASP A 65 4.23 -0.48 16.12
CA ASP A 65 4.27 0.08 14.78
C ASP A 65 5.47 -0.47 13.98
N THR A 66 6.64 -0.57 14.61
CA THR A 66 7.84 -1.16 14.01
C THR A 66 7.62 -2.64 13.73
N ALA A 67 6.99 -3.37 14.65
CA ALA A 67 6.64 -4.77 14.43
C ALA A 67 5.67 -4.94 13.25
N VAL A 68 4.62 -4.12 13.16
CA VAL A 68 3.67 -4.20 12.04
C VAL A 68 4.31 -3.79 10.72
N ARG A 69 5.13 -2.73 10.68
CA ARG A 69 5.85 -2.34 9.46
C ARG A 69 6.78 -3.45 8.96
N ARG A 70 7.50 -4.12 9.88
CA ARG A 70 8.36 -5.27 9.54
C ARG A 70 7.56 -6.50 9.12
N LEU A 71 6.35 -6.69 9.64
CA LEU A 71 5.50 -7.79 9.20
C LEU A 71 4.91 -7.52 7.81
N LEU A 72 4.41 -6.30 7.58
CA LEU A 72 3.90 -5.87 6.29
C LEU A 72 5.00 -5.78 5.23
N SER A 73 6.27 -5.59 5.62
CA SER A 73 7.37 -5.62 4.65
C SER A 73 7.56 -6.97 3.96
N PHE A 74 6.93 -8.06 4.41
CA PHE A 74 6.96 -9.35 3.70
C PHE A 74 5.91 -9.48 2.59
N VAL A 75 4.92 -8.60 2.56
CA VAL A 75 3.77 -8.70 1.65
C VAL A 75 3.56 -7.38 0.91
N PRO A 76 2.89 -7.38 -0.25
CA PRO A 76 2.55 -6.15 -0.95
C PRO A 76 1.36 -5.39 -0.33
N ASP A 77 0.62 -6.01 0.59
CA ASP A 77 -0.57 -5.42 1.20
C ASP A 77 -0.23 -4.29 2.18
N GLY A 78 -1.00 -3.20 2.09
CA GLY A 78 -1.02 -2.14 3.08
C GLY A 78 -2.08 -2.36 4.15
N LEU A 79 -1.91 -1.71 5.30
CA LEU A 79 -2.89 -1.67 6.38
C LEU A 79 -3.59 -0.31 6.39
N VAL A 80 -4.91 -0.32 6.26
CA VAL A 80 -5.76 0.89 6.29
C VAL A 80 -6.60 0.88 7.56
N PHE A 81 -6.69 2.03 8.23
CA PHE A 81 -7.48 2.19 9.45
C PHE A 81 -8.82 2.87 9.15
N ARG A 82 -9.90 2.31 9.69
CA ARG A 82 -11.24 2.88 9.69
C ARG A 82 -11.73 2.96 11.13
N GLY A 83 -11.52 4.10 11.79
CA GLY A 83 -11.86 4.27 13.20
C GLY A 83 -11.11 3.29 14.11
N GLN A 84 -11.83 2.37 14.76
CA GLN A 84 -11.27 1.32 15.63
C GLN A 84 -11.05 -0.02 14.91
N GLU A 85 -11.33 -0.08 13.62
CA GLU A 85 -11.09 -1.24 12.78
C GLU A 85 -9.94 -0.96 11.81
N ALA A 86 -9.30 -2.03 11.35
CA ALA A 86 -8.32 -1.96 10.27
C ALA A 86 -8.59 -3.07 9.26
N PHE A 87 -8.19 -2.86 8.01
CA PHE A 87 -8.29 -3.84 6.94
C PHE A 87 -7.01 -3.83 6.11
N THR A 88 -6.68 -4.98 5.52
CA THR A 88 -5.54 -5.07 4.59
C THR A 88 -6.04 -4.87 3.16
N LYS A 89 -5.31 -4.09 2.36
CA LYS A 89 -5.60 -3.91 0.94
C LYS A 89 -4.30 -4.01 0.14
N ASN A 90 -4.28 -4.83 -0.89
CA ASN A 90 -3.25 -4.84 -1.93
C ASN A 90 -3.72 -3.98 -3.10
N PRO A 91 -3.12 -2.80 -3.33
CA PRO A 91 -3.47 -1.97 -4.48
C PRO A 91 -3.13 -2.66 -5.79
N LEU A 92 -4.15 -2.92 -6.61
CA LEU A 92 -3.98 -3.51 -7.94
C LEU A 92 -4.16 -2.46 -9.04
N PRO A 93 -3.38 -2.56 -10.14
CA PRO A 93 -3.43 -1.60 -11.25
C PRO A 93 -4.73 -1.69 -12.06
N ASP A 94 -5.51 -2.77 -11.94
CA ASP A 94 -6.77 -3.00 -12.66
C ASP A 94 -8.03 -2.68 -11.83
N GLU A 95 -7.87 -2.07 -10.65
CA GLU A 95 -9.00 -1.65 -9.82
C GLU A 95 -9.91 -0.64 -10.55
N GLN A 96 -11.21 -0.90 -10.56
CA GLN A 96 -12.16 0.01 -11.18
C GLN A 96 -12.36 1.28 -10.35
N SER A 97 -12.62 2.38 -11.06
CA SER A 97 -12.97 3.66 -10.45
C SER A 97 -14.28 3.56 -9.66
N SER A 98 -14.21 3.99 -8.40
CA SER A 98 -15.35 4.06 -7.48
C SER A 98 -16.18 5.33 -7.65
N TYR A 99 -15.59 6.39 -8.20
CA TYR A 99 -16.22 7.71 -8.31
C TYR A 99 -15.54 8.58 -9.37
N GLN A 100 -16.28 9.51 -9.96
CA GLN A 100 -15.78 10.40 -11.01
C GLN A 100 -15.89 11.87 -10.57
N TYR A 101 -14.81 12.62 -10.71
CA TYR A 101 -14.74 14.06 -10.45
C TYR A 101 -14.48 14.83 -11.75
N GLY A 102 -15.00 16.06 -11.83
CA GLY A 102 -14.74 16.99 -12.93
C GLY A 102 -15.98 17.43 -13.70
N THR A 103 -16.89 16.50 -13.99
CA THR A 103 -18.14 16.75 -14.73
C THR A 103 -19.23 17.24 -13.79
N ASP A 104 -19.82 16.32 -13.03
CA ASP A 104 -20.91 16.60 -12.10
C ASP A 104 -20.37 17.12 -10.77
N HIS A 105 -19.38 16.41 -10.22
CA HIS A 105 -18.70 16.81 -9.00
C HIS A 105 -17.50 17.71 -9.34
N LYS A 106 -17.71 19.02 -9.22
CA LYS A 106 -16.73 20.04 -9.63
C LYS A 106 -15.43 19.97 -8.83
N ILE A 107 -14.32 20.11 -9.54
CA ILE A 107 -12.99 20.28 -8.95
C ILE A 107 -12.72 21.77 -8.73
N LEU A 108 -12.68 22.20 -7.47
CA LEU A 108 -12.47 23.60 -7.10
C LEU A 108 -11.03 24.04 -7.43
N LYS A 109 -10.06 23.20 -7.05
CA LYS A 109 -8.63 23.41 -7.31
C LYS A 109 -7.99 22.05 -7.61
N GLY A 110 -7.08 22.01 -8.57
CA GLY A 110 -6.24 20.84 -8.85
C GLY A 110 -4.78 21.26 -8.94
N GLU A 111 -3.91 20.49 -8.31
CA GLU A 111 -2.47 20.55 -8.47
C GLU A 111 -2.00 19.15 -8.83
N TYR A 112 -1.34 19.00 -9.97
CA TYR A 112 -0.91 17.71 -10.50
C TYR A 112 0.59 17.73 -10.69
N SER A 113 1.25 16.63 -10.36
CA SER A 113 2.70 16.50 -10.45
C SER A 113 3.08 15.16 -11.04
N GLN A 114 4.12 15.15 -11.85
CA GLN A 114 4.75 13.93 -12.35
C GLN A 114 6.23 13.96 -11.97
N ILE A 115 6.69 12.89 -11.34
CA ILE A 115 8.08 12.70 -10.94
C ILE A 115 8.62 11.41 -11.53
N THR A 116 9.90 11.38 -11.84
CA THR A 116 10.59 10.16 -12.27
C THR A 116 10.99 9.34 -11.04
N THR A 117 10.58 8.08 -11.00
CA THR A 117 10.88 7.14 -9.89
C THR A 117 11.76 5.98 -10.40
N THR A 118 11.93 4.95 -9.56
CA THR A 118 12.62 3.70 -9.92
C THR A 118 12.03 3.10 -11.21
N THR A 119 12.90 2.84 -12.20
CA THR A 119 12.48 2.27 -13.49
C THR A 119 12.69 0.76 -13.55
N ARG A 120 13.56 0.22 -12.68
CA ARG A 120 13.84 -1.20 -12.55
C ARG A 120 13.90 -1.61 -11.08
N ALA A 121 13.09 -2.58 -10.69
CA ALA A 121 13.15 -3.20 -9.38
C ALA A 121 13.75 -4.61 -9.47
N ARG A 122 14.66 -4.94 -8.56
CA ARG A 122 15.26 -6.28 -8.46
C ARG A 122 15.08 -6.85 -7.06
N ALA A 123 14.47 -8.02 -6.98
CA ALA A 123 14.37 -8.79 -5.76
C ALA A 123 15.35 -9.97 -5.80
N ILE A 124 16.03 -10.21 -4.68
CA ILE A 124 16.99 -11.31 -4.52
C ILE A 124 16.54 -12.17 -3.35
N GLY A 125 16.28 -13.44 -3.64
CA GLY A 125 15.92 -14.47 -2.69
C GLY A 125 16.97 -15.58 -2.57
N GLN A 126 16.64 -16.60 -1.79
CA GLN A 126 17.47 -17.77 -1.57
C GLN A 126 16.60 -19.02 -1.53
N ASP A 127 16.92 -20.03 -2.33
CA ASP A 127 16.21 -21.32 -2.33
C ASP A 127 16.56 -22.17 -1.09
N GLU A 128 15.88 -23.30 -0.91
CA GLU A 128 16.10 -24.24 0.21
C GLU A 128 17.53 -24.81 0.25
N ASN A 129 18.24 -24.83 -0.88
CA ASN A 129 19.60 -25.32 -1.01
C ASN A 129 20.65 -24.20 -0.82
N GLY A 130 20.20 -22.97 -0.54
CA GLY A 130 21.06 -21.81 -0.38
C GLY A 130 21.46 -21.12 -1.69
N ASN A 131 20.96 -21.55 -2.85
CA ASN A 131 21.22 -20.89 -4.13
C ASN A 131 20.45 -19.58 -4.24
N ARG A 132 21.10 -18.60 -4.90
CA ARG A 132 20.52 -17.27 -5.09
C ARG A 132 19.45 -17.28 -6.17
N ILE A 133 18.26 -16.79 -5.84
CA ILE A 133 17.18 -16.52 -6.80
C ILE A 133 17.18 -15.01 -7.10
N VAL A 134 17.10 -14.61 -8.37
CA VAL A 134 17.02 -13.19 -8.76
C VAL A 134 15.88 -13.01 -9.74
N GLN A 135 14.98 -12.06 -9.46
CA GLN A 135 13.90 -11.65 -10.36
C GLN A 135 13.87 -10.13 -10.51
N GLN A 136 13.29 -9.65 -11.61
CA GLN A 136 13.30 -8.24 -11.98
C GLN A 136 11.95 -7.81 -12.56
N ALA A 137 11.60 -6.55 -12.32
CA ALA A 137 10.46 -5.87 -12.89
C ALA A 137 10.92 -4.56 -13.54
N PHE A 138 10.27 -4.17 -14.64
CA PHE A 138 10.62 -3.00 -15.44
C PHE A 138 9.40 -2.14 -15.72
N SER A 139 9.54 -0.82 -15.66
CA SER A 139 8.53 0.13 -16.13
C SER A 139 8.68 0.33 -17.64
N PRO A 140 7.68 -0.08 -18.47
CA PRO A 140 7.77 0.09 -19.93
C PRO A 140 7.94 1.56 -20.33
N ASP A 141 7.17 2.47 -19.73
CA ASP A 141 7.13 3.87 -20.10
C ASP A 141 8.47 4.58 -19.87
N LEU A 142 9.05 4.42 -18.68
CA LEU A 142 10.31 5.06 -18.32
C LEU A 142 11.51 4.41 -19.03
N SER A 143 11.44 3.09 -19.27
CA SER A 143 12.48 2.38 -20.04
C SER A 143 12.52 2.82 -21.51
N GLY A 144 11.36 3.14 -22.11
CA GLY A 144 11.28 3.69 -23.47
C GLY A 144 11.92 5.08 -23.59
N LEU A 145 12.02 5.83 -22.49
CA LEU A 145 12.72 7.11 -22.40
C LEU A 145 14.23 6.96 -22.12
N GLY A 146 14.74 5.73 -21.98
CA GLY A 146 16.15 5.44 -21.73
C GLY A 146 16.61 5.69 -20.29
N ILE A 147 15.69 5.82 -19.33
CA ILE A 147 16.00 6.06 -17.92
C ILE A 147 16.18 4.72 -17.19
N ASP A 148 17.35 4.47 -16.61
CA ASP A 148 17.63 3.28 -15.77
C ASP A 148 17.96 3.71 -14.33
N ILE A 149 16.98 3.59 -13.44
CA ILE A 149 17.11 3.77 -11.99
C ILE A 149 16.79 2.43 -11.35
N LEU A 150 17.81 1.78 -10.80
CA LEU A 150 17.71 0.45 -10.19
C LEU A 150 17.51 0.54 -8.67
N GLU A 151 16.47 -0.14 -8.19
CA GLU A 151 16.28 -0.46 -6.78
C GLU A 151 16.46 -1.97 -6.55
N GLN A 152 17.22 -2.33 -5.51
CA GLN A 152 17.55 -3.72 -5.23
C GLN A 152 17.27 -4.07 -3.76
N VAL A 153 16.52 -5.15 -3.55
CA VAL A 153 16.18 -5.67 -2.23
C VAL A 153 16.60 -7.13 -2.11
N TYR A 154 17.25 -7.47 -1.00
CA TYR A 154 17.58 -8.84 -0.62
C TYR A 154 16.69 -9.30 0.51
N ASP A 155 16.03 -10.44 0.35
CA ASP A 155 15.23 -11.09 1.38
C ASP A 155 15.43 -12.63 1.30
N PRO A 156 16.11 -13.24 2.29
CA PRO A 156 16.38 -14.67 2.29
C PRO A 156 15.11 -15.53 2.41
N ASN A 157 13.97 -14.96 2.79
CA ASN A 157 12.72 -15.71 2.92
C ASN A 157 11.99 -15.88 1.56
N LEU A 158 12.49 -15.27 0.50
CA LEU A 158 11.98 -15.45 -0.86
C LEU A 158 12.55 -16.74 -1.46
N GLN A 159 11.91 -17.86 -1.12
CA GLN A 159 12.37 -19.21 -1.48
C GLN A 159 11.94 -19.68 -2.87
N THR A 160 11.10 -18.92 -3.57
CA THR A 160 10.60 -19.30 -4.90
C THR A 160 10.77 -18.17 -5.91
N THR A 161 10.91 -18.54 -7.18
CA THR A 161 10.97 -17.60 -8.31
C THR A 161 9.70 -16.74 -8.36
N THR A 162 8.52 -17.34 -8.19
CA THR A 162 7.23 -16.64 -8.16
C THR A 162 7.19 -15.55 -7.10
N ARG A 163 7.54 -15.85 -5.84
CA ARG A 163 7.53 -14.85 -4.76
C ARG A 163 8.55 -13.75 -4.98
N THR A 164 9.72 -14.11 -5.52
CA THR A 164 10.75 -13.12 -5.84
C THR A 164 10.28 -12.17 -6.94
N GLN A 165 9.54 -12.68 -7.94
CA GLN A 165 8.91 -11.85 -8.98
C GLN A 165 7.81 -10.95 -8.39
N GLU A 166 6.88 -11.51 -7.62
CA GLU A 166 5.81 -10.75 -6.95
C GLU A 166 6.37 -9.61 -6.10
N ARG A 167 7.53 -9.83 -5.45
CA ARG A 167 8.24 -8.82 -4.68
C ARG A 167 8.82 -7.71 -5.56
N ALA A 168 9.47 -8.06 -6.68
CA ALA A 168 9.98 -7.07 -7.63
C ALA A 168 8.83 -6.21 -8.20
N ASP A 169 7.71 -6.84 -8.54
CA ASP A 169 6.51 -6.15 -9.04
C ASP A 169 5.89 -5.24 -7.97
N ALA A 170 5.89 -5.66 -6.70
CA ALA A 170 5.37 -4.85 -5.59
C ALA A 170 6.21 -3.58 -5.35
N ILE A 171 7.54 -3.68 -5.44
CA ILE A 171 8.44 -2.53 -5.33
C ILE A 171 8.17 -1.55 -6.46
N LEU A 172 8.16 -2.05 -7.70
CA LEU A 172 7.90 -1.21 -8.87
C LEU A 172 6.52 -0.54 -8.80
N ARG A 173 5.48 -1.24 -8.33
CA ARG A 173 4.14 -0.66 -8.10
C ARG A 173 4.16 0.45 -7.06
N THR A 174 4.87 0.26 -5.94
CA THR A 174 4.99 1.27 -4.88
C THR A 174 5.66 2.54 -5.41
N GLU A 175 6.67 2.39 -6.26
CA GLU A 175 7.37 3.50 -6.90
C GLU A 175 6.54 4.15 -8.02
N ALA A 176 5.77 3.36 -8.78
CA ALA A 176 4.85 3.88 -9.79
C ALA A 176 3.74 4.74 -9.16
N GLN A 177 3.21 4.33 -8.00
CA GLN A 177 2.25 5.14 -7.25
C GLN A 177 2.81 6.52 -6.91
N LYS A 178 4.08 6.62 -6.50
CA LYS A 178 4.72 7.90 -6.21
C LYS A 178 4.97 8.75 -7.46
N ALA A 179 5.07 8.13 -8.64
CA ALA A 179 5.48 8.78 -9.89
C ALA A 179 4.47 9.80 -10.40
N GLN A 180 3.17 9.55 -10.22
CA GLN A 180 2.13 10.55 -10.48
C GLN A 180 1.50 10.90 -9.16
N GLY A 181 1.47 12.20 -8.88
CA GLY A 181 0.93 12.73 -7.64
C GLY A 181 0.04 13.92 -7.93
N GLY A 182 -0.61 14.39 -6.87
CA GLY A 182 -1.35 15.62 -6.94
C GLY A 182 -2.26 15.79 -5.75
N GLN A 183 -2.97 16.90 -5.76
CA GLN A 183 -4.03 17.15 -4.82
C GLN A 183 -5.17 17.86 -5.52
N ILE A 184 -6.39 17.46 -5.17
CA ILE A 184 -7.61 18.13 -5.61
C ILE A 184 -8.41 18.60 -4.41
N ASN A 185 -9.00 19.79 -4.56
CA ASN A 185 -9.95 20.34 -3.63
C ASN A 185 -11.34 20.22 -4.24
N ILE A 186 -12.24 19.57 -3.51
CA ILE A 186 -13.60 19.27 -3.95
C ILE A 186 -14.60 19.66 -2.85
N PRO A 187 -15.88 19.85 -3.20
CA PRO A 187 -16.97 19.73 -2.22
C PRO A 187 -16.93 18.39 -1.49
N THR A 188 -17.50 18.34 -0.29
CA THR A 188 -17.45 17.13 0.54
C THR A 188 -18.17 15.94 -0.11
N ASN A 189 -17.46 14.83 -0.23
CA ASN A 189 -17.96 13.52 -0.57
C ASN A 189 -17.96 12.61 0.68
N VAL A 190 -19.11 11.98 0.95
CA VAL A 190 -19.32 11.09 2.09
C VAL A 190 -18.95 9.62 1.82
N GLY A 191 -18.74 9.24 0.56
CA GLY A 191 -18.52 7.85 0.13
C GLY A 191 -17.07 7.48 -0.15
N GLN A 192 -16.13 8.42 -0.08
CA GLN A 192 -14.73 8.19 -0.45
C GLN A 192 -13.94 7.52 0.67
N GLU A 193 -13.24 6.42 0.38
CA GLU A 193 -12.29 5.80 1.29
C GLU A 193 -10.82 5.94 0.83
N LEU A 194 -9.89 5.65 1.75
CA LEU A 194 -8.47 5.59 1.44
C LEU A 194 -8.19 4.44 0.46
N LEU A 195 -7.27 4.68 -0.47
CA LEU A 195 -6.85 3.78 -1.54
C LEU A 195 -7.92 3.45 -2.58
N ASP A 196 -9.08 4.11 -2.54
CA ASP A 196 -10.06 4.00 -3.61
C ASP A 196 -9.52 4.63 -4.90
N VAL A 197 -9.86 4.03 -6.03
CA VAL A 197 -9.57 4.56 -7.36
C VAL A 197 -10.69 5.52 -7.75
N ILE A 198 -10.32 6.68 -8.28
CA ILE A 198 -11.23 7.72 -8.76
C ILE A 198 -10.82 8.15 -10.16
N THR A 199 -11.79 8.53 -10.97
CA THR A 199 -11.55 9.08 -12.30
C THR A 199 -11.63 10.59 -12.24
N ILE A 200 -10.65 11.27 -12.81
CA ILE A 200 -10.55 12.73 -12.82
C ILE A 200 -10.61 13.20 -14.26
N THR A 201 -11.49 14.18 -14.49
CA THR A 201 -11.54 14.96 -15.73
C THR A 201 -11.34 16.43 -15.37
N ASP A 202 -10.21 17.00 -15.76
CA ASP A 202 -9.91 18.43 -15.56
C ASP A 202 -9.41 19.05 -16.86
N ALA A 203 -10.34 19.67 -17.60
CA ALA A 203 -10.05 20.30 -18.88
C ALA A 203 -8.99 21.41 -18.77
N ARG A 204 -8.86 22.06 -17.60
CA ARG A 204 -7.89 23.15 -17.37
C ARG A 204 -6.44 22.68 -17.46
N CYS A 205 -6.19 21.42 -17.11
CA CYS A 205 -4.88 20.78 -17.14
C CYS A 205 -4.79 19.68 -18.21
N HIS A 206 -5.79 19.57 -19.08
CA HIS A 206 -5.87 18.57 -20.16
C HIS A 206 -5.88 17.12 -19.65
N ILE A 207 -6.42 16.91 -18.44
CA ILE A 207 -6.64 15.58 -17.87
C ILE A 207 -8.02 15.11 -18.30
N SER A 208 -8.09 13.98 -18.99
CA SER A 208 -9.34 13.45 -19.55
C SER A 208 -9.55 12.01 -19.14
N GLN A 209 -10.43 11.78 -18.16
CA GLN A 209 -10.78 10.45 -17.66
C GLN A 209 -9.58 9.63 -17.15
N GLU A 210 -8.62 10.30 -16.53
CA GLU A 210 -7.46 9.64 -15.94
C GLU A 210 -7.80 9.10 -14.55
N ASN A 211 -7.28 7.92 -14.23
CA ASN A 211 -7.53 7.31 -12.93
C ASN A 211 -6.40 7.59 -11.95
N TYR A 212 -6.80 7.96 -10.74
CA TYR A 212 -5.91 8.21 -9.61
C TYR A 212 -6.38 7.44 -8.39
N ARG A 213 -5.45 7.18 -7.48
CA ARG A 213 -5.76 6.53 -6.21
C ARG A 213 -5.62 7.53 -5.05
N VAL A 214 -6.57 7.46 -4.12
CA VAL A 214 -6.63 8.40 -2.98
C VAL A 214 -5.68 7.96 -1.87
N LEU A 215 -4.64 8.75 -1.60
CA LEU A 215 -3.66 8.50 -0.53
C LEU A 215 -3.98 9.20 0.78
N ALA A 216 -4.70 10.31 0.73
CA ALA A 216 -5.13 11.00 1.93
C ALA A 216 -6.43 11.76 1.67
N ILE A 217 -7.23 11.87 2.73
CA ILE A 217 -8.49 12.60 2.74
C ILE A 217 -8.44 13.54 3.94
N GLN A 218 -8.61 14.83 3.69
CA GLN A 218 -8.72 15.83 4.75
C GLN A 218 -9.97 16.67 4.52
N THR A 219 -10.80 16.82 5.54
CA THR A 219 -11.97 17.69 5.48
C THR A 219 -11.69 18.95 6.30
N ALA A 220 -11.80 20.11 5.68
CA ALA A 220 -11.63 21.40 6.32
C ALA A 220 -12.97 22.14 6.39
N LEU A 221 -13.21 22.83 7.51
CA LEU A 221 -14.33 23.73 7.69
C LEU A 221 -13.81 25.17 7.72
N ASP A 222 -14.22 25.97 6.74
CA ASP A 222 -14.13 27.42 6.88
C ASP A 222 -15.32 27.92 7.70
N ARG A 223 -15.07 28.20 8.99
CA ARG A 223 -16.10 28.68 9.93
C ARG A 223 -16.68 30.03 9.55
N ARG A 224 -15.94 30.88 8.84
CA ARG A 224 -16.41 32.23 8.49
C ARG A 224 -17.39 32.18 7.33
N GLN A 225 -17.18 31.26 6.41
CA GLN A 225 -18.03 31.07 5.24
C GLN A 225 -19.08 29.96 5.45
N GLY A 226 -18.93 29.12 6.48
CA GLY A 226 -19.79 27.97 6.72
C GLY A 226 -19.62 26.88 5.66
N ILE A 227 -18.46 26.81 5.00
CA ILE A 227 -18.21 25.91 3.87
C ILE A 227 -17.30 24.78 4.31
N TYR A 228 -17.67 23.56 3.93
CA TYR A 228 -16.80 22.40 4.03
C TYR A 228 -16.14 22.12 2.69
N THR A 229 -14.83 21.93 2.72
CA THR A 229 -14.03 21.49 1.58
C THR A 229 -13.31 20.19 1.93
N GLN A 230 -13.12 19.35 0.93
CA GLN A 230 -12.36 18.12 1.07
C GLN A 230 -11.15 18.16 0.16
N HIS A 231 -10.00 17.85 0.74
CA HIS A 231 -8.71 17.80 0.09
C HIS A 231 -8.35 16.32 -0.09
N LEU A 232 -8.17 15.91 -1.34
CA LEU A 232 -7.74 14.56 -1.69
C LEU A 232 -6.31 14.61 -2.20
N VAL A 233 -5.40 13.86 -1.57
CA VAL A 233 -4.05 13.62 -2.09
C VAL A 233 -4.10 12.38 -2.97
N LEU A 234 -3.50 12.50 -4.14
CA LEU A 234 -3.61 11.54 -5.24
C LEU A 234 -2.27 10.87 -5.51
N CYS A 235 -2.35 9.63 -6.00
CA CYS A 235 -1.22 8.92 -6.56
C CYS A 235 -1.62 8.19 -7.85
N ALA A 236 -0.64 7.66 -8.60
CA ALA A 236 -0.92 6.84 -9.76
C ALA A 236 -1.76 5.60 -9.38
N GLN A 237 -2.54 5.08 -10.32
CA GLN A 237 -3.34 3.86 -10.13
C GLN A 237 -2.47 2.60 -9.99
#